data_AF-W2EJE1-F1
#
_entry.id   AF-W2EJE1-F1
#
_cell.length_a   1.000
_cell.length_b   1.000
_cell.length_c   1.000
_cell.angle_alpha   90.00
_cell.angle_beta   90.00
_cell.angle_gamma   90.00
#
_symmetry.space_group_name_H-M   'P 1'
#
loop_
_entity.id
_entity.type
_entity.pdbx_description
1 polymer ?
#
loop_
_entity_poly.entity_id
_entity_poly.type
_entity_poly.pdbx_seq_one_letter_code
_entity_poly.pdbx_strand_id
1 'polypeptide(L)' 'MNNVISLVPRQDAPAAQAAEDDRAVYTVPEVARLLSLSRGSAYTLVREGTIPALRMGGRWIIPKRRFHAWLDGLIEEGRR' A
#
# COMPACT_ATOMS: atom_id res chain seq x y z
N MET A 1 -7.31 34.07 21.87
CA MET A 1 -7.56 32.66 21.52
C MET A 1 -7.48 32.53 20.01
N ASN A 2 -6.59 31.71 19.46
CA ASN A 2 -6.69 31.10 18.12
C ASN A 2 -5.42 30.26 17.86
N ASN A 3 -5.50 28.94 18.06
CA ASN A 3 -4.44 28.02 17.69
C ASN A 3 -4.69 27.54 16.25
N VAL A 4 -3.90 28.10 15.34
CA VAL A 4 -3.78 27.65 13.95
C VAL A 4 -3.25 26.21 13.94
N ILE A 5 -4.00 25.31 13.31
CA ILE A 5 -3.58 23.93 13.05
C ILE A 5 -2.54 23.98 11.94
N SER A 6 -1.26 24.01 12.32
CA SER A 6 -0.15 23.77 11.41
C SER A 6 -0.20 22.32 10.94
N LEU A 7 -0.81 22.10 9.77
CA LEU A 7 -0.64 20.89 8.98
C LEU A 7 0.80 20.90 8.44
N VAL A 8 1.74 20.44 9.25
CA VAL A 8 3.11 20.17 8.81
C VAL A 8 3.08 19.02 7.81
N PRO A 9 3.47 19.21 6.53
CA PRO A 9 3.74 18.08 5.66
C PRO A 9 5.20 17.65 5.90
N ARG A 10 5.39 16.45 6.44
CA ARG A 10 6.70 15.81 6.58
C ARG A 10 6.46 14.31 6.82
N GLN A 11 7.09 13.36 6.13
CA GLN A 11 8.44 13.39 5.60
C GLN A 11 8.56 12.58 4.30
N ASP A 12 9.43 13.09 3.42
CA ASP A 12 10.16 12.31 2.42
C ASP A 12 10.91 11.14 3.09
N ALA A 13 11.13 10.06 2.35
CA ALA A 13 11.45 8.73 2.85
C ALA A 13 12.75 8.64 3.69
N PRO A 14 12.80 7.73 4.67
CA PRO A 14 14.01 6.99 4.95
C PRO A 14 13.83 5.52 4.57
N ALA A 15 14.92 4.88 4.18
CA ALA A 15 15.03 3.43 4.13
C ALA A 15 14.77 2.88 5.54
N ALA A 16 13.53 2.49 5.83
CA ALA A 16 13.21 1.80 7.06
C ALA A 16 13.56 0.32 6.87
N GLN A 17 14.74 -0.01 7.38
CA GLN A 17 15.12 -1.30 7.96
C GLN A 17 13.92 -2.24 8.22
N ALA A 18 14.14 -3.53 7.97
CA ALA A 18 13.33 -4.68 8.38
C ALA A 18 13.08 -4.72 9.90
N ALA A 19 12.35 -3.73 10.41
CA ALA A 19 11.66 -3.81 11.68
C ALA A 19 10.43 -4.66 11.41
N GLU A 20 10.35 -5.78 12.10
CA GLU A 20 9.19 -6.67 12.24
C GLU A 20 7.92 -5.82 12.43
N ASP A 21 7.29 -5.45 11.32
CA ASP A 21 6.16 -4.54 11.30
C ASP A 21 4.90 -5.38 11.55
N ASP A 22 4.52 -5.45 12.83
CA ASP A 22 3.31 -6.13 13.34
C ASP A 22 2.00 -5.62 12.68
N ARG A 23 2.07 -4.63 11.79
CA ARG A 23 0.90 -4.16 11.06
C ARG A 23 0.41 -5.25 10.13
N ALA A 24 -0.87 -5.56 10.22
CA ALA A 24 -1.52 -6.52 9.31
C ALA A 24 -1.81 -5.95 7.91
N VAL A 25 -1.39 -4.71 7.60
CA VAL A 25 -1.74 -3.99 6.36
C VAL A 25 -0.54 -3.28 5.74
N TYR A 26 -0.55 -3.17 4.41
CA TYR A 26 0.29 -2.29 3.60
C TYR A 26 -0.48 -1.06 3.17
N THR A 27 0.24 0.02 2.86
CA THR A 27 -0.25 1.19 2.14
C THR A 27 0.00 1.04 0.64
N VAL A 28 -0.71 1.83 -0.17
CA VAL A 28 -0.53 1.88 -1.63
C VAL A 28 0.93 2.13 -2.06
N PRO A 29 1.67 3.12 -1.49
CA PRO A 29 3.06 3.34 -1.88
C PRO A 29 3.99 2.18 -1.47
N GLU A 30 3.70 1.44 -0.40
CA GLU A 30 4.46 0.24 -0.05
C GLU A 30 4.25 -0.87 -1.07
N VAL A 31 3.00 -1.13 -1.45
CA VAL A 31 2.68 -2.12 -2.50
C VAL A 31 3.27 -1.71 -3.85
N ALA A 32 3.28 -0.43 -4.18
CA ALA A 32 3.93 0.07 -5.39
C ALA A 32 5.43 -0.31 -5.41
N ARG A 33 6.13 -0.18 -4.28
CA ARG A 33 7.54 -0.59 -4.17
C ARG A 33 7.70 -2.11 -4.25
N LEU A 34 6.84 -2.89 -3.58
CA LEU A 34 6.89 -4.35 -3.60
C LEU A 34 6.67 -4.92 -5.01
N LEU A 35 5.81 -4.28 -5.81
CA LEU A 35 5.49 -4.68 -7.18
C LEU A 35 6.38 -4.00 -8.24
N SER A 36 7.35 -3.17 -7.84
CA SER A 36 8.14 -2.33 -8.75
C SER A 36 7.29 -1.47 -9.70
N LEU A 37 6.15 -0.97 -9.22
CA LEU A 37 5.22 -0.12 -9.97
C LEU A 37 5.41 1.36 -9.62
N SER A 38 5.04 2.22 -10.57
CA SER A 38 4.88 3.64 -10.27
C SER A 38 3.74 3.86 -9.27
N ARG A 39 3.82 4.92 -8.46
CA ARG A 39 2.74 5.29 -7.53
C ARG A 39 1.40 5.46 -8.26
N GLY A 40 1.42 6.10 -9.43
CA GLY A 40 0.22 6.31 -10.26
C GLY A 40 -0.41 4.99 -10.69
N SER A 41 0.40 4.08 -11.22
CA SER A 41 -0.04 2.73 -11.62
C SER A 41 -0.63 1.96 -10.45
N ALA A 42 0.02 1.99 -9.28
CA ALA A 42 -0.49 1.31 -8.08
C ALA A 42 -1.84 1.89 -7.64
N TYR A 43 -2.00 3.22 -7.63
CA TYR A 43 -3.30 3.83 -7.34
C TYR A 43 -4.37 3.49 -8.37
N THR A 44 -4.03 3.43 -9.65
CA THR A 44 -4.96 2.99 -10.71
C THR A 44 -5.43 1.57 -10.47
N LEU A 45 -4.51 0.62 -10.25
CA LEU A 45 -4.85 -0.78 -10.00
C LEU A 45 -5.67 -0.99 -8.72
N VAL A 46 -5.39 -0.20 -7.68
CA VAL A 46 -6.19 -0.17 -6.45
C VAL A 46 -7.60 0.36 -6.71
N ARG A 47 -7.75 1.37 -7.57
CA ARG A 47 -9.05 1.93 -7.95
C ARG A 47 -9.85 1.01 -8.87
N GLU A 48 -9.18 0.27 -9.75
CA GLU A 48 -9.78 -0.74 -10.63
C GLU A 48 -10.16 -2.01 -9.88
N GLY A 49 -9.62 -2.21 -8.66
CA GLY A 49 -9.88 -3.39 -7.84
C GLY A 49 -9.00 -4.59 -8.18
N THR A 50 -8.02 -4.43 -9.07
CA THR A 50 -7.03 -5.45 -9.42
C THR A 50 -6.15 -5.79 -8.22
N ILE A 51 -5.67 -4.78 -7.49
CA ILE A 51 -4.96 -4.98 -6.23
C ILE A 51 -5.99 -5.03 -5.09
N PRO A 52 -5.95 -6.05 -4.22
CA PRO A 52 -6.95 -6.22 -3.16
C PRO A 52 -6.79 -5.18 -2.04
N ALA A 53 -7.40 -4.01 -2.21
CA ALA A 53 -7.37 -2.89 -1.28
C ALA A 53 -8.75 -2.61 -0.66
N LEU A 54 -8.74 -2.04 0.54
CA LEU A 54 -9.90 -1.60 1.29
C LEU A 54 -9.79 -0.10 1.57
N ARG A 55 -10.91 0.61 1.46
CA ARG A 55 -10.97 2.03 1.82
C ARG A 55 -11.49 2.16 3.25
N MET A 56 -10.62 2.57 4.16
CA MET A 56 -10.94 2.72 5.58
C MET A 56 -10.65 4.16 6.02
N GLY A 57 -11.69 4.92 6.41
CA GLY A 57 -11.53 6.28 6.94
C GLY A 57 -10.87 7.27 5.96
N GLY A 58 -11.09 7.10 4.65
CA GLY A 58 -10.54 7.98 3.61
C GLY A 58 -9.17 7.57 3.05
N ARG A 59 -8.50 6.58 3.66
CA ARG A 59 -7.24 6.01 3.16
C ARG A 59 -7.44 4.61 2.56
N TRP A 60 -6.60 4.27 1.59
CA TRP A 60 -6.49 2.91 1.05
C TRP A 60 -5.52 2.10 1.89
N ILE A 61 -5.97 0.92 2.32
CA ILE A 61 -5.18 -0.07 3.07
C ILE A 61 -5.26 -1.40 2.35
N ILE A 62 -4.18 -2.17 2.36
CA ILE A 62 -4.06 -3.43 1.63
C ILE A 62 -3.68 -4.51 2.65
N PRO A 63 -4.59 -5.41 3.05
CA PRO A 63 -4.27 -6.44 4.04
C PRO A 63 -3.14 -7.37 3.55
N LYS A 64 -2.09 -7.55 4.37
CA LYS A 64 -0.91 -8.36 3.99
C LYS A 64 -1.34 -9.77 3.57
N ARG A 65 -2.17 -10.44 4.37
CA ARG A 65 -2.69 -11.78 4.08
C ARG A 65 -3.39 -11.89 2.73
N ARG A 66 -4.20 -10.88 2.39
CA ARG A 66 -4.97 -10.87 1.13
C ARG A 66 -4.08 -10.55 -0.07
N PHE A 67 -3.11 -9.66 0.12
CA PHE A 67 -2.12 -9.33 -0.90
C PHE A 67 -1.24 -10.53 -1.26
N HIS A 68 -0.70 -11.24 -0.28
CA HIS A 68 0.12 -12.43 -0.52
C HIS A 68 -0.69 -13.55 -1.20
N ALA A 69 -1.91 -13.84 -0.71
CA ALA A 69 -2.76 -14.83 -1.36
C ALA A 69 -3.10 -14.49 -2.82
N TRP A 70 -3.23 -13.19 -3.13
CA TRP A 70 -3.40 -12.73 -4.51
C TRP A 70 -2.12 -12.90 -5.34
N LEU A 71 -0.95 -12.61 -4.79
CA LEU A 71 0.34 -12.85 -5.46
C LEU A 71 0.56 -14.33 -5.79
N ASP A 72 0.27 -15.22 -4.84
CA ASP A 72 0.35 -16.66 -5.05
C ASP A 72 -0.53 -17.11 -6.23
N GLY A 73 -1.74 -16.54 -6.35
CA GLY A 73 -2.63 -16.80 -7.48
C GLY A 73 -2.05 -16.36 -8.83
N LEU A 74 -1.42 -15.18 -8.89
CA LEU A 74 -0.79 -14.67 -10.12
C LEU A 74 0.38 -15.54 -10.60
N ILE A 75 1.16 -16.10 -9.68
CA ILE A 75 2.28 -16.99 -10.01
C ILE A 75 1.78 -18.26 -10.71
N GLU A 76 0.67 -18.81 -10.23
CA GLU A 76 0.08 -20.03 -10.79
C GLU A 76 -0.55 -19.79 -12.16
N GLU A 77 -1.14 -18.62 -12.40
CA GLU A 77 -1.66 -18.23 -13.73
C GLU A 77 -0.53 -18.03 -14.75
N GLY A 78 0.61 -17.46 -14.36
CA GLY A 78 1.75 -17.27 -15.26
C GLY A 78 2.53 -18.56 -15.61
N ARG A 79 2.26 -19.66 -14.90
CA ARG A 79 2.85 -20.98 -15.14
C ARG A 79 2.03 -21.87 -16.06
N ARG A 80 0.85 -21.43 -16.46
CA ARG A 80 -0.07 -22.15 -17.35
C ARG A 80 0.10 -21.72 -18.80
#